data_AF-A0A841HN13-F1
#
_entry.id   AF-A0A841HN13-F1
#
_cell.length_a   1.000
_cell.length_b   1.000
_cell.length_c   1.000
_cell.angle_alpha   90.00
_cell.angle_beta   90.00
_cell.angle_gamma   90.00
#
_symmetry.space_group_name_H-M   'P 1'
#
loop_
_entity.id
_entity.type
_entity.pdbx_description
1 polymer ?
#
loop_
_entity_poly.entity_id
_entity_poly.type
_entity_poly.pdbx_seq_one_letter_code
_entity_poly.pdbx_strand_id
1 'polypeptide(L)'
;MAAVRRPRFHLLIVLALVAFVVVGFAPSYYLRILTAPPPLTTLLHVHAVVFTLWMALFLGQVGLVAAHRVDLHRKLGIASAVFAGIVVTVGVLSVFKTAISNHVSPSGLAPPQFSIIGFTSIGLFAVFIALGIAYRRRPALHRRFMILGFIASISPATARILRMVDLQPHRDLLIPLCAGLFVAACLVHDWRRHRVVHPVYVVGGIAIIASWPVRLMIGRSDWYFPIGEQVARLARTMFGS
;
A
#
# COMPACT_ATOMS: atom_id res chain seq x y z
N MET A 1 22.81 30.27 -18.55
CA MET A 1 21.79 29.30 -19.00
C MET A 1 21.13 28.69 -17.77
N ALA A 2 19.87 29.05 -17.47
CA ALA A 2 19.15 28.44 -16.36
C ALA A 2 18.95 26.95 -16.66
N ALA A 3 19.50 26.08 -15.82
CA ALA A 3 19.28 24.64 -15.92
C ALA A 3 17.76 24.38 -15.92
N VAL A 4 17.23 23.88 -17.04
CA VAL A 4 15.83 23.48 -17.14
C VAL A 4 15.58 22.43 -16.06
N ARG A 5 14.98 22.85 -14.93
CA ARG A 5 14.65 21.95 -13.81
C ARG A 5 13.68 20.91 -14.34
N ARG A 6 14.20 19.71 -14.62
CA ARG A 6 13.41 18.58 -15.11
C ARG A 6 12.36 18.22 -14.05
N PRO A 7 11.11 17.91 -14.43
CA PRO A 7 10.07 17.59 -13.48
C PRO A 7 10.32 16.26 -12.78
N ARG A 8 10.95 16.31 -11.60
CA ARG A 8 11.26 15.16 -10.74
C ARG A 8 10.08 14.72 -9.85
N PHE A 9 8.88 15.27 -10.04
CA PHE A 9 7.75 15.08 -9.12
C PHE A 9 7.45 13.60 -8.83
N HIS A 10 7.32 12.78 -9.87
CA HIS A 10 6.99 11.35 -9.71
C HIS A 10 8.08 10.60 -8.92
N LEU A 11 9.34 10.95 -9.09
CA LEU A 11 10.43 10.39 -8.30
C LEU A 11 10.36 10.88 -6.85
N LEU A 12 10.12 12.17 -6.63
CA LEU A 12 10.05 12.77 -5.29
C LEU A 12 8.88 12.21 -4.47
N ILE A 13 7.69 12.06 -5.07
CA ILE A 13 6.54 11.50 -4.35
C ILE A 13 6.74 10.02 -4.03
N VAL A 14 7.39 9.26 -4.92
CA VAL A 14 7.71 7.86 -4.66
C VAL A 14 8.78 7.73 -3.58
N LEU A 15 9.81 8.58 -3.60
CA LEU A 15 10.79 8.67 -2.50
C LEU A 15 10.11 9.00 -1.17
N ALA A 16 9.17 9.93 -1.16
CA ALA A 16 8.42 10.28 0.03
C ALA A 16 7.55 9.10 0.53
N LEU A 17 6.88 8.38 -0.37
CA LEU A 17 6.10 7.18 -0.03
C LEU A 17 7.00 6.05 0.50
N VAL A 18 8.15 5.82 -0.13
CA VAL A 18 9.17 4.85 0.31
C VAL A 18 9.65 5.21 1.72
N ALA A 19 10.07 6.47 1.93
CA ALA A 19 10.52 6.94 3.23
C ALA A 19 9.43 6.80 4.29
N PHE A 20 8.19 7.14 3.96
CA PHE A 20 7.04 6.99 4.85
C PHE A 20 6.82 5.53 5.27
N VAL A 21 6.89 4.59 4.33
CA VAL A 21 6.80 3.15 4.62
C VAL A 21 7.98 2.69 5.47
N VAL A 22 9.22 3.07 5.13
CA VAL A 22 10.41 2.71 5.90
C VAL A 22 10.31 3.21 7.33
N VAL A 23 9.95 4.47 7.54
CA VAL A 23 9.77 5.07 8.88
C VAL A 23 8.70 4.30 9.65
N GLY A 24 7.53 4.06 9.06
CA GLY A 24 6.46 3.33 9.73
C GLY A 24 6.84 1.91 10.12
N PHE A 25 7.67 1.23 9.34
CA PHE A 25 8.09 -0.15 9.65
C PHE A 25 9.43 -0.24 10.39
N ALA A 26 10.15 0.87 10.59
CA ALA A 26 11.50 0.84 11.15
C ALA A 26 11.57 0.13 12.50
N PRO A 27 10.79 0.49 13.54
CA PRO A 27 10.84 -0.23 14.82
C PRO A 27 10.37 -1.68 14.69
N SER A 28 9.30 -1.93 13.94
CA SER A 28 8.71 -3.27 13.87
C SER A 28 9.50 -4.29 13.04
N TYR A 29 10.40 -3.85 12.15
CA TYR A 29 11.12 -4.75 11.25
C TYR A 29 12.58 -4.33 11.01
N TYR A 30 12.83 -3.15 10.44
CA TYR A 30 14.20 -2.77 9.99
C TYR A 30 15.19 -2.51 11.14
N LEU A 31 14.69 -2.07 12.30
CA LEU A 31 15.44 -1.80 13.53
C LEU A 31 15.02 -2.75 14.67
N ARG A 32 14.49 -3.93 14.32
CA ARG A 32 13.97 -4.89 15.32
C ARG A 32 15.04 -5.35 16.33
N ILE A 33 16.32 -5.35 15.94
CA ILE A 33 17.43 -5.72 16.82
C ILE A 33 17.63 -4.71 17.96
N LEU A 34 17.21 -3.46 17.75
CA LEU A 34 17.32 -2.37 18.71
C LEU A 34 16.04 -2.19 19.55
N THR A 35 14.90 -2.64 19.03
CA THR A 35 13.57 -2.37 19.60
C THR A 35 12.88 -3.62 20.15
N ALA A 36 13.46 -4.80 19.94
CA ALA A 36 13.02 -6.09 20.47
C ALA A 36 11.49 -6.35 20.40
N PRO A 37 10.83 -6.16 19.23
CA PRO A 37 9.41 -6.46 19.11
C PRO A 37 9.13 -7.97 19.22
N PRO A 38 7.86 -8.38 19.43
CA PRO A 38 7.47 -9.79 19.44
C PRO A 38 7.98 -10.58 18.23
N PRO A 39 8.22 -11.90 18.39
CA PRO A 39 8.73 -12.74 17.31
C PRO A 39 7.77 -12.73 16.11
N LEU A 40 8.36 -12.77 14.90
CA LEU A 40 7.60 -12.81 13.66
C LEU A 40 7.59 -14.24 13.13
N THR A 41 6.45 -14.68 12.62
CA THR A 41 6.38 -15.95 11.86
C THR A 41 7.22 -15.87 10.58
N THR A 42 7.67 -17.01 10.06
CA THR A 42 8.37 -17.10 8.77
C THR A 42 7.62 -16.41 7.64
N LEU A 43 6.28 -16.55 7.59
CA LEU A 43 5.46 -15.87 6.58
C LEU A 43 5.56 -14.35 6.66
N LEU A 44 5.64 -13.77 7.86
CA LEU A 44 5.78 -12.31 8.01
C LEU A 44 7.18 -11.82 7.62
N HIS A 45 8.22 -12.65 7.75
CA HIS A 45 9.53 -12.38 7.17
C HIS A 45 9.48 -12.39 5.64
N VAL A 46 8.87 -13.42 5.04
CA VAL A 46 8.66 -13.49 3.58
C VAL A 46 7.86 -12.28 3.09
N HIS A 47 6.77 -11.92 3.77
CA HIS A 47 5.99 -10.72 3.49
C HIS A 47 6.86 -9.47 3.49
N ALA A 48 7.63 -9.24 4.54
CA ALA A 48 8.45 -8.04 4.64
C ALA A 48 9.55 -7.99 3.56
N VAL A 49 10.19 -9.11 3.23
CA VAL A 49 11.18 -9.18 2.14
C VAL A 49 10.53 -8.89 0.79
N VAL A 50 9.41 -9.54 0.47
CA VAL A 50 8.70 -9.36 -0.80
C VAL A 50 8.23 -7.92 -1.00
N PHE A 51 7.64 -7.30 0.03
CA PHE A 51 7.17 -5.91 -0.05
C PHE A 51 8.32 -4.90 -0.06
N THR A 52 9.44 -5.18 0.62
CA THR A 52 10.66 -4.36 0.52
C THR A 52 11.23 -4.42 -0.88
N LEU A 53 11.30 -5.61 -1.49
CA LEU A 53 11.78 -5.79 -2.86
C LEU A 53 10.84 -5.12 -3.87
N TRP A 54 9.52 -5.22 -3.68
CA TRP A 54 8.54 -4.48 -4.49
C TRP A 54 8.77 -2.97 -4.44
N MET A 55 9.02 -2.43 -3.25
CA MET A 55 9.30 -1.01 -3.06
C MET A 55 10.60 -0.58 -3.74
N ALA A 56 11.65 -1.40 -3.65
CA ALA A 56 12.92 -1.17 -4.34
C ALA A 56 12.74 -1.23 -5.87
N LEU A 57 12.00 -2.22 -6.38
CA LEU A 57 11.66 -2.33 -7.80
C LEU A 57 10.87 -1.10 -8.27
N PHE A 58 9.85 -0.67 -7.52
CA PHE A 58 9.04 0.50 -7.87
C PHE A 58 9.90 1.78 -7.93
N LEU A 59 10.75 2.01 -6.92
CA LEU A 59 11.67 3.14 -6.90
C LEU A 59 12.66 3.07 -8.07
N GLY A 60 13.21 1.89 -8.35
CA GLY A 60 14.06 1.63 -9.50
C GLY A 60 13.37 1.95 -10.82
N GLN A 61 12.12 1.53 -11.01
CA GLN A 61 11.33 1.80 -12.22
C GLN A 61 11.16 3.30 -12.46
N VAL A 62 10.82 4.06 -11.42
CA VAL A 62 10.66 5.52 -11.53
C VAL A 62 12.00 6.23 -11.71
N GLY A 63 13.06 5.72 -11.06
CA GLY A 63 14.43 6.18 -11.24
C GLY A 63 14.95 5.99 -12.67
N LEU A 64 14.70 4.83 -13.28
CA LEU A 64 15.07 4.54 -14.68
C LEU A 64 14.39 5.53 -15.64
N VAL A 65 13.10 5.82 -15.44
CA VAL A 65 12.39 6.84 -16.23
C VAL A 65 12.98 8.23 -16.01
N ALA A 66 13.28 8.61 -14.77
CA ALA A 66 13.92 9.90 -14.46
C ALA A 66 15.34 10.03 -15.05
N ALA A 67 16.05 8.90 -15.20
CA ALA A 67 17.36 8.79 -15.85
C ALA A 67 17.27 8.62 -17.38
N HIS A 68 16.07 8.72 -17.97
CA HIS A 68 15.81 8.51 -19.40
C HIS A 68 16.17 7.11 -19.94
N ARG A 69 16.30 6.10 -19.06
CA ARG A 69 16.53 4.68 -19.40
C ARG A 69 15.20 3.93 -19.51
N VAL A 70 14.32 4.43 -20.38
CA VAL A 70 12.96 3.87 -20.59
C VAL A 70 13.02 2.48 -21.22
N ASP A 71 14.10 2.16 -21.94
CA ASP A 71 14.42 0.83 -22.44
C ASP A 71 14.55 -0.19 -21.30
N LEU A 72 15.33 0.13 -20.26
CA LEU A 72 15.49 -0.71 -19.07
C LEU A 72 14.21 -0.78 -18.25
N HIS A 73 13.47 0.32 -18.12
CA HIS A 73 12.15 0.34 -17.49
C HIS A 73 11.20 -0.67 -18.14
N ARG A 74 11.17 -0.74 -19.48
CA ARG A 74 10.34 -1.70 -20.21
C ARG A 74 10.79 -3.14 -19.99
N LYS A 75 12.10 -3.42 -20.05
CA LYS A 75 12.66 -4.77 -19.82
C LYS A 75 12.37 -5.26 -18.38
N LEU A 76 12.74 -4.46 -17.38
CA LEU A 76 12.50 -4.78 -15.97
C LEU A 76 11.01 -4.78 -15.62
N GLY A 77 10.19 -4.00 -16.34
CA GLY A 77 8.76 -3.88 -16.15
C GLY A 77 8.00 -5.19 -16.33
N ILE A 78 8.48 -6.08 -17.21
CA ILE A 78 7.90 -7.43 -17.39
C ILE A 78 8.10 -8.25 -16.11
N ALA A 79 9.34 -8.33 -15.62
CA ALA A 79 9.65 -9.02 -14.37
C ALA A 79 8.90 -8.40 -13.17
N SER A 80 8.79 -7.06 -13.14
CA SER A 80 8.03 -6.36 -12.10
C SER A 80 6.54 -6.69 -12.14
N ALA A 81 5.96 -6.83 -13.34
CA ALA A 81 4.55 -7.21 -13.49
C ALA A 81 4.27 -8.64 -12.99
N VAL A 82 5.17 -9.60 -13.27
CA VAL A 82 5.08 -10.96 -12.70
C VAL A 82 5.23 -10.92 -11.18
N PHE A 83 6.21 -10.15 -10.68
CA PHE A 83 6.46 -10.01 -9.25
C PHE A 83 5.27 -9.39 -8.50
N ALA A 84 4.47 -8.53 -9.15
CA ALA A 84 3.23 -8.01 -8.58
C ALA A 84 2.25 -9.15 -8.20
N GLY A 85 2.22 -10.24 -8.97
CA GLY A 85 1.45 -11.44 -8.61
C GLY A 85 1.93 -12.07 -7.31
N ILE A 86 3.24 -12.16 -7.10
CA ILE A 86 3.84 -12.63 -5.83
C ILE A 86 3.44 -11.71 -4.67
N VAL A 87 3.50 -10.39 -4.87
CA VAL A 87 3.08 -9.40 -3.86
C VAL A 87 1.61 -9.61 -3.46
N VAL A 88 0.72 -9.82 -4.44
CA VAL A 88 -0.70 -10.08 -4.17
C VAL A 88 -0.88 -11.40 -3.40
N THR A 89 -0.26 -12.49 -3.85
CA THR A 89 -0.36 -13.79 -3.19
C THR A 89 0.13 -13.74 -1.75
N VAL A 90 1.34 -13.20 -1.53
CA VAL A 90 1.92 -13.09 -0.18
C VAL A 90 1.11 -12.13 0.69
N GLY A 91 0.57 -11.04 0.11
CA GLY A 91 -0.34 -10.14 0.78
C GLY A 91 -1.58 -10.86 1.29
N VAL A 92 -2.26 -11.64 0.43
CA VAL A 92 -3.44 -12.44 0.78
C VAL A 92 -3.12 -13.47 1.87
N LEU A 93 -2.03 -14.22 1.75
CA LEU A 93 -1.60 -15.17 2.79
C LEU A 93 -1.36 -14.48 4.14
N SER A 94 -0.84 -13.26 4.12
CA SER A 94 -0.62 -12.47 5.33
C SER A 94 -1.94 -12.04 5.97
N VAL A 95 -2.98 -11.73 5.18
CA VAL A 95 -4.33 -11.46 5.69
C VAL A 95 -4.89 -12.69 6.42
N PHE A 96 -4.81 -13.87 5.79
CA PHE A 96 -5.24 -15.12 6.43
C PHE A 96 -4.47 -15.38 7.73
N LYS A 97 -3.14 -15.20 7.74
CA LYS A 97 -2.34 -15.41 8.95
C LYS A 97 -2.69 -14.43 10.06
N THR A 98 -2.98 -13.17 9.74
CA THR A 98 -3.44 -12.18 10.72
C THR A 98 -4.82 -12.52 11.28
N ALA A 99 -5.71 -13.11 10.48
CA ALA A 99 -7.07 -13.47 10.91
C ALA A 99 -7.11 -14.48 12.07
N ILE A 100 -6.05 -15.26 12.26
CA ILE A 100 -5.90 -16.24 13.35
C ILE A 100 -4.87 -15.82 14.40
N SER A 101 -4.39 -14.57 14.36
CA SER A 101 -3.42 -14.07 15.33
C SER A 101 -4.10 -13.68 16.64
N ASN A 102 -3.37 -13.72 17.75
CA ASN A 102 -3.87 -13.27 19.06
C ASN A 102 -3.71 -11.75 19.28
N HIS A 103 -3.25 -11.01 18.26
CA HIS A 103 -3.00 -9.58 18.38
C HIS A 103 -4.24 -8.78 18.01
N VAL A 104 -4.68 -7.91 18.93
CA VAL A 104 -5.73 -6.94 18.64
C VAL A 104 -5.22 -5.96 17.61
N SER A 105 -5.97 -5.79 16.52
CA SER A 105 -5.56 -4.91 15.44
C SER A 105 -5.53 -3.45 15.91
N PRO A 106 -4.69 -2.59 15.31
CA PRO A 106 -4.70 -1.15 15.58
C PRO A 106 -6.09 -0.53 15.44
N SER A 107 -6.94 -1.10 14.57
CA SER A 107 -8.30 -0.60 14.29
C SER A 107 -9.30 -0.86 15.42
N GLY A 108 -8.97 -1.72 16.38
CA GLY A 108 -9.89 -2.20 17.42
C GLY A 108 -10.78 -3.36 16.96
N LEU A 109 -10.73 -3.75 15.68
CA LEU A 109 -11.38 -4.96 15.19
C LEU A 109 -10.66 -6.20 15.70
N ALA A 110 -11.44 -7.23 16.04
CA ALA A 110 -10.93 -8.56 16.28
C ALA A 110 -10.23 -9.12 15.01
N PRO A 111 -9.24 -10.00 15.16
CA PRO A 111 -8.39 -10.46 14.06
C PRO A 111 -9.18 -11.01 12.84
N PRO A 112 -10.22 -11.86 13.00
CA PRO A 112 -11.03 -12.34 11.88
C PRO A 112 -11.73 -11.20 11.12
N GLN A 113 -12.25 -10.21 11.83
CA GLN A 113 -12.99 -9.07 11.29
C GLN A 113 -12.04 -8.06 10.64
N PHE A 114 -10.83 -7.94 11.14
CA PHE A 114 -9.76 -7.12 10.54
C PHE A 114 -9.39 -7.58 9.12
N SER A 115 -9.71 -8.82 8.74
CA SER A 115 -9.44 -9.36 7.40
C SER A 115 -10.00 -8.47 6.27
N ILE A 116 -11.13 -7.80 6.48
CA ILE A 116 -11.71 -6.88 5.47
C ILE A 116 -10.74 -5.77 5.11
N ILE A 117 -10.04 -5.20 6.10
CA ILE A 117 -9.06 -4.13 5.88
C ILE A 117 -7.90 -4.65 5.04
N GLY A 118 -7.43 -5.87 5.33
CA GLY A 118 -6.39 -6.54 4.58
C GLY A 118 -6.80 -6.82 3.13
N PHE A 119 -7.93 -7.48 2.92
CA PHE A 119 -8.45 -7.84 1.59
C PHE A 119 -8.75 -6.61 0.74
N THR A 120 -9.37 -5.56 1.30
CA THR A 120 -9.62 -4.35 0.52
C THR A 120 -8.32 -3.60 0.19
N SER A 121 -7.31 -3.61 1.07
CA SER A 121 -6.01 -2.98 0.77
C SER A 121 -5.29 -3.69 -0.38
N ILE A 122 -5.16 -5.03 -0.31
CA ILE A 122 -4.50 -5.80 -1.38
C ILE A 122 -5.34 -5.81 -2.67
N GLY A 123 -6.66 -5.76 -2.56
CA GLY A 123 -7.58 -5.65 -3.69
C GLY A 123 -7.45 -4.32 -4.43
N LEU A 124 -7.44 -3.18 -3.72
CA LEU A 124 -7.20 -1.88 -4.34
C LEU A 124 -5.82 -1.82 -5.01
N PHE A 125 -4.79 -2.31 -4.32
CA PHE A 125 -3.45 -2.43 -4.90
C PHE A 125 -3.50 -3.24 -6.20
N ALA A 126 -4.06 -4.45 -6.17
CA ALA A 126 -4.13 -5.33 -7.34
C ALA A 126 -4.87 -4.67 -8.51
N VAL A 127 -6.02 -4.04 -8.26
CA VAL A 127 -6.81 -3.34 -9.29
C VAL A 127 -6.00 -2.19 -9.90
N PHE A 128 -5.39 -1.33 -9.08
CA PHE A 128 -4.61 -0.21 -9.59
C PHE A 128 -3.36 -0.67 -10.36
N ILE A 129 -2.65 -1.69 -9.88
CA ILE A 129 -1.50 -2.24 -10.60
C ILE A 129 -1.93 -2.90 -11.92
N ALA A 130 -3.01 -3.67 -11.92
CA ALA A 130 -3.56 -4.29 -13.14
C ALA A 130 -3.96 -3.23 -14.17
N LEU A 131 -4.68 -2.17 -13.76
CA LEU A 131 -5.02 -1.05 -14.64
C LEU A 131 -3.78 -0.29 -15.11
N GLY A 132 -2.79 -0.10 -14.25
CA GLY A 132 -1.50 0.49 -14.61
C GLY A 132 -0.80 -0.31 -15.71
N ILE A 133 -0.77 -1.63 -15.60
CA ILE A 133 -0.18 -2.54 -16.59
C ILE A 133 -1.02 -2.57 -17.88
N ALA A 134 -2.35 -2.63 -17.78
CA ALA A 134 -3.25 -2.65 -18.93
C ALA A 134 -3.10 -1.38 -19.78
N TYR A 135 -3.01 -0.23 -19.13
CA TYR A 135 -2.80 1.06 -19.78
C TYR A 135 -1.32 1.44 -19.96
N ARG A 136 -0.38 0.48 -19.96
CA ARG A 136 1.07 0.74 -20.13
C ARG A 136 1.44 1.49 -21.40
N ARG A 137 0.63 1.39 -22.46
CA ARG A 137 0.81 2.14 -23.73
C ARG A 137 0.33 3.59 -23.65
N ARG A 138 -0.33 3.99 -22.56
CA ARG A 138 -0.78 5.36 -22.28
C ARG A 138 -0.07 5.89 -21.03
N PRO A 139 1.13 6.51 -21.17
CA PRO A 139 1.99 6.87 -20.03
C PRO A 139 1.30 7.75 -18.97
N ALA A 140 0.32 8.56 -19.39
CA ALA A 140 -0.52 9.36 -18.52
C ALA A 140 -1.39 8.54 -17.57
N LEU A 141 -2.00 7.45 -18.06
CA LEU A 141 -2.82 6.57 -17.22
C LEU A 141 -1.94 5.66 -16.39
N HIS A 142 -0.95 5.02 -17.04
CA HIS A 142 -0.01 4.08 -16.41
C HIS A 142 0.56 4.63 -15.10
N ARG A 143 1.23 5.79 -15.15
CA ARG A 143 1.91 6.35 -13.97
C ARG A 143 0.96 6.70 -12.83
N ARG A 144 -0.26 7.15 -13.15
CA ARG A 144 -1.25 7.55 -12.13
C ARG A 144 -1.79 6.34 -11.40
N PHE A 145 -2.13 5.29 -12.14
CA PHE A 145 -2.55 4.02 -11.56
C PHE A 145 -1.43 3.37 -10.73
N MET A 146 -0.19 3.37 -11.20
CA MET A 146 0.93 2.83 -10.42
C MET A 146 1.13 3.58 -9.10
N ILE A 147 1.06 4.92 -9.10
CA ILE A 147 1.16 5.73 -7.88
C ILE A 147 -0.01 5.50 -6.93
N LEU A 148 -1.25 5.45 -7.45
CA LEU A 148 -2.43 5.13 -6.64
C LEU A 148 -2.33 3.75 -6.00
N GLY A 149 -1.79 2.76 -6.72
CA GLY A 149 -1.49 1.43 -6.17
C GLY A 149 -0.54 1.51 -4.98
N PHE A 150 0.53 2.30 -5.06
CA PHE A 150 1.44 2.50 -3.94
C PHE A 150 0.72 3.19 -2.76
N ILE A 151 0.00 4.29 -3.02
CA ILE A 151 -0.74 5.03 -1.99
C ILE A 151 -1.75 4.13 -1.28
N ALA A 152 -2.46 3.26 -2.00
CA ALA A 152 -3.43 2.33 -1.43
C ALA A 152 -2.81 1.36 -0.39
N SER A 153 -1.50 1.14 -0.46
CA SER A 153 -0.75 0.20 0.39
C SER A 153 -0.09 0.83 1.62
N ILE A 154 -0.19 2.16 1.83
CA ILE A 154 0.51 2.84 2.96
C ILE A 154 -0.23 2.78 4.29
N SER A 155 -1.47 2.26 4.33
CA SER A 155 -2.28 2.23 5.56
C SER A 155 -1.59 1.52 6.73
N PRO A 156 -0.85 0.39 6.57
CA PRO A 156 -0.17 -0.24 7.69
C PRO A 156 1.04 0.55 8.18
N ALA A 157 1.72 1.29 7.31
CA ALA A 157 2.80 2.21 7.70
C ALA A 157 2.23 3.37 8.51
N THR A 158 1.11 3.93 8.06
CA THR A 158 0.41 5.02 8.76
C THR A 158 0.02 4.61 10.17
N ALA A 159 -0.63 3.45 10.34
CA ALA A 159 -1.03 2.95 11.66
C ALA A 159 0.16 2.73 12.62
N ARG A 160 1.36 2.44 12.09
CA ARG A 160 2.56 2.32 12.92
C ARG A 160 3.13 3.68 13.29
N ILE A 161 3.16 4.63 12.37
CA ILE A 161 3.59 6.01 12.65
C ILE A 161 2.69 6.62 13.72
N LEU A 162 1.37 6.50 13.58
CA LEU A 162 0.42 7.00 14.57
C LEU A 162 0.64 6.40 15.97
N ARG A 163 1.09 5.14 16.05
CA ARG A 163 1.48 4.52 17.33
C ARG A 163 2.76 5.13 17.91
N MET A 164 3.74 5.50 17.08
CA MET A 164 4.98 6.11 17.54
C MET A 164 4.78 7.52 18.10
N VAL A 165 3.78 8.25 17.59
CA VAL A 165 3.47 9.64 17.99
C VAL A 165 2.22 9.74 18.89
N ASP A 166 1.76 8.62 19.44
CA ASP A 166 0.60 8.54 20.35
C ASP A 166 -0.73 9.12 19.80
N LEU A 167 -0.95 9.01 18.49
CA LEU A 167 -2.17 9.46 17.81
C LEU A 167 -3.10 8.31 17.40
N GLN A 168 -2.91 7.13 18.00
CA GLN A 168 -3.75 5.95 17.76
C GLN A 168 -5.25 6.12 18.06
N PRO A 169 -5.67 6.98 19.01
CA PRO A 169 -7.09 7.29 19.21
C PRO A 169 -7.75 7.95 17.98
N HIS A 170 -6.97 8.61 17.12
CA HIS A 170 -7.49 9.35 15.95
C HIS A 170 -7.27 8.63 14.61
N ARG A 171 -6.86 7.36 14.65
CA ARG A 171 -6.52 6.55 13.48
C ARG A 171 -7.61 6.48 12.41
N ASP A 172 -8.89 6.46 12.80
CA ASP A 172 -10.01 6.28 11.88
C ASP A 172 -10.13 7.48 10.91
N LEU A 173 -9.70 8.67 11.38
CA LEU A 173 -9.58 9.89 10.58
C LEU A 173 -8.20 10.00 9.92
N LEU A 174 -7.13 9.76 10.68
CA LEU A 174 -5.76 10.07 10.23
C LEU A 174 -5.23 9.10 9.18
N ILE A 175 -5.63 7.83 9.19
CA ILE A 175 -5.20 6.86 8.15
C ILE A 175 -5.65 7.28 6.74
N PRO A 176 -6.94 7.53 6.48
CA PRO A 176 -7.38 7.99 5.16
C PRO A 176 -6.88 9.41 4.86
N LEU A 177 -6.69 10.27 5.87
CA LEU A 177 -6.12 11.60 5.68
C LEU A 177 -4.68 11.53 5.14
N CYS A 178 -3.82 10.69 5.71
CA CYS A 178 -2.44 10.54 5.23
C CYS A 178 -2.39 10.09 3.76
N ALA A 179 -3.21 9.11 3.36
CA ALA A 179 -3.35 8.73 1.95
C ALA A 179 -3.88 9.90 1.11
N GLY A 180 -4.87 10.63 1.63
CA GLY A 180 -5.44 11.81 1.02
C GLY A 180 -4.43 12.93 0.79
N LEU A 181 -3.45 13.12 1.67
CA LEU A 181 -2.37 14.11 1.49
C LEU A 181 -1.47 13.77 0.29
N PHE A 182 -1.12 12.49 0.12
CA PHE A 182 -0.35 12.05 -1.07
C PHE A 182 -1.17 12.19 -2.36
N VAL A 183 -2.46 11.84 -2.32
CA VAL A 183 -3.38 12.06 -3.46
C VAL A 183 -3.52 13.56 -3.76
N ALA A 184 -3.66 14.40 -2.74
CA ALA A 184 -3.75 15.85 -2.91
C ALA A 184 -2.47 16.41 -3.54
N ALA A 185 -1.30 15.92 -3.15
CA ALA A 185 -0.03 16.29 -3.80
C ALA A 185 -0.04 15.93 -5.30
N CYS A 186 -0.57 14.76 -5.67
CA CYS A 186 -0.78 14.37 -7.07
C CYS A 186 -1.76 15.29 -7.83
N LEU A 187 -2.90 15.62 -7.21
CA LEU A 187 -3.91 16.50 -7.80
C LEU A 187 -3.38 17.93 -7.99
N VAL A 188 -2.72 18.49 -6.97
CA VAL A 188 -2.07 19.80 -7.03
C VAL A 188 -0.99 19.80 -8.11
N HIS A 189 -0.22 18.71 -8.26
CA HIS A 189 0.75 18.60 -9.35
C HIS A 189 0.08 18.64 -10.73
N ASP A 190 -0.96 17.83 -10.95
CA ASP A 190 -1.71 17.81 -12.21
C ASP A 190 -2.30 19.19 -12.53
N TRP A 191 -2.93 19.85 -11.55
CA TRP A 191 -3.49 21.19 -11.71
C TRP A 191 -2.42 22.25 -11.99
N ARG A 192 -1.28 22.22 -11.28
CA ARG A 192 -0.19 23.19 -11.52
C ARG A 192 0.44 23.02 -12.91
N ARG A 193 0.46 21.80 -13.46
CA ARG A 193 1.10 21.52 -14.75
C ARG A 193 0.15 21.62 -15.94
N HIS A 194 -1.12 21.29 -15.75
CA HIS A 194 -2.09 21.15 -16.84
C HIS A 194 -3.36 21.99 -16.63
N ARG A 195 -3.52 22.67 -15.49
CA ARG A 195 -4.73 23.42 -15.06
C ARG A 195 -6.00 22.56 -14.97
N VAL A 196 -5.87 21.26 -15.13
CA VAL A 196 -6.92 20.25 -15.05
C VAL A 196 -6.38 19.06 -14.25
N VAL A 197 -7.21 18.52 -13.37
CA VAL A 197 -6.89 17.28 -12.64
C VAL A 197 -7.36 16.07 -13.42
N HIS A 198 -6.53 15.03 -13.50
CA HIS A 198 -6.91 13.84 -14.24
C HIS A 198 -7.95 13.00 -13.47
N PRO A 199 -9.05 12.54 -14.09
CA PRO A 199 -10.11 11.79 -13.41
C PRO A 199 -9.61 10.56 -12.65
N VAL A 200 -8.59 9.86 -13.16
CA VAL A 200 -7.94 8.74 -12.45
C VAL A 200 -7.49 9.09 -11.03
N TYR A 201 -6.85 10.25 -10.80
CA TYR A 201 -6.45 10.63 -9.43
C TYR A 201 -7.65 11.01 -8.57
N VAL A 202 -8.68 11.62 -9.16
CA VAL A 202 -9.90 12.00 -8.42
C VAL A 202 -10.66 10.74 -7.99
N VAL A 203 -11.05 9.90 -8.95
CA VAL A 203 -11.82 8.68 -8.70
C VAL A 203 -11.02 7.67 -7.87
N GLY A 204 -9.76 7.43 -8.22
CA GLY A 204 -8.90 6.53 -7.45
C GLY A 204 -8.60 7.05 -6.05
N GLY A 205 -8.42 8.36 -5.90
CA GLY A 205 -8.24 9.01 -4.60
C GLY A 205 -9.47 8.89 -3.71
N ILE A 206 -10.66 9.20 -4.25
CA ILE A 206 -11.93 9.00 -3.57
C ILE A 206 -12.11 7.53 -3.18
N ALA A 207 -11.84 6.59 -4.09
CA ALA A 207 -11.94 5.16 -3.81
C ALA A 207 -11.03 4.75 -2.64
N ILE A 208 -9.79 5.23 -2.58
CA ILE A 208 -8.87 4.95 -1.46
C ILE A 208 -9.43 5.53 -0.16
N ILE A 209 -9.75 6.82 -0.14
CA ILE A 209 -10.18 7.55 1.07
C ILE A 209 -11.51 7.00 1.59
N ALA A 210 -12.53 6.92 0.73
CA ALA A 210 -13.87 6.46 1.07
C ALA A 210 -13.90 4.97 1.45
N SER A 211 -12.98 4.16 0.90
CA SER A 211 -12.93 2.76 1.30
C SER A 211 -12.59 2.57 2.78
N TRP A 212 -11.91 3.51 3.44
CA TRP A 212 -11.53 3.35 4.84
C TRP A 212 -12.73 3.28 5.81
N PRO A 213 -13.61 4.30 5.88
CA PRO A 213 -14.82 4.21 6.72
C PRO A 213 -15.71 3.05 6.31
N VAL A 214 -15.82 2.74 5.01
CA VAL A 214 -16.60 1.59 4.52
C VAL A 214 -16.06 0.27 5.07
N ARG A 215 -14.74 0.04 5.05
CA ARG A 215 -14.14 -1.18 5.62
C ARG A 215 -14.41 -1.30 7.13
N LEU A 216 -14.37 -0.18 7.87
CA LEU A 216 -14.64 -0.18 9.31
C LEU A 216 -16.12 -0.48 9.59
N MET A 217 -17.04 0.12 8.84
CA MET A 217 -18.47 -0.18 8.94
C MET A 217 -18.74 -1.66 8.65
N ILE A 218 -18.15 -2.21 7.58
CA ILE A 218 -18.27 -3.63 7.24
C ILE A 218 -17.67 -4.50 8.36
N GLY A 219 -16.45 -4.22 8.80
CA GLY A 219 -15.77 -5.01 9.83
C GLY A 219 -16.49 -5.02 11.19
N ARG A 220 -17.26 -3.97 11.51
CA ARG A 220 -18.08 -3.86 12.74
C ARG A 220 -19.49 -4.42 12.59
N SER A 221 -19.89 -4.85 11.39
CA SER A 221 -21.26 -5.30 11.12
C SER A 221 -21.47 -6.77 11.48
N ASP A 222 -22.68 -7.11 11.93
CA ASP A 222 -23.06 -8.47 12.32
C ASP A 222 -23.01 -9.45 11.13
N TRP A 223 -23.30 -8.97 9.92
CA TRP A 223 -23.28 -9.81 8.71
C TRP A 223 -21.86 -10.20 8.27
N TYR A 224 -20.85 -9.36 8.54
CA TYR A 224 -19.46 -9.68 8.22
C TYR A 224 -18.83 -10.61 9.26
N PHE A 225 -19.33 -10.61 10.49
CA PHE A 225 -18.82 -11.46 11.56
C PHE A 225 -18.67 -12.95 11.15
N PRO A 226 -19.71 -13.64 10.62
CA PRO A 226 -19.57 -15.03 10.17
C PRO A 226 -18.58 -15.20 9.01
N ILE A 227 -18.43 -14.20 8.15
CA ILE A 227 -17.47 -14.21 7.03
C ILE A 227 -16.04 -14.12 7.57
N GLY A 228 -15.79 -13.21 8.51
CA GLY A 228 -14.50 -13.11 9.20
C GLY A 228 -14.12 -14.44 9.86
N GLU A 229 -15.06 -15.09 10.55
CA GLU A 229 -14.84 -16.40 11.16
C GLU A 229 -14.56 -17.51 10.12
N GLN A 230 -15.21 -17.47 8.94
CA GLN A 230 -14.89 -18.38 7.84
C GLN A 230 -13.45 -18.17 7.33
N VAL A 231 -13.02 -16.91 7.18
CA VAL A 231 -11.63 -16.58 6.81
C VAL A 231 -10.66 -17.15 7.84
N ALA A 232 -10.94 -16.99 9.13
CA ALA A 232 -10.14 -17.56 10.20
C ALA A 232 -10.11 -19.09 10.16
N ARG A 233 -11.25 -19.76 9.90
CA ARG A 233 -11.30 -21.23 9.75
C ARG A 233 -10.43 -21.71 8.58
N LEU A 234 -10.56 -21.09 7.41
CA LEU A 234 -9.73 -21.39 6.24
C LEU A 234 -8.24 -21.15 6.52
N ALA A 235 -7.91 -20.09 7.26
CA ALA A 235 -6.54 -19.84 7.67
C ALA A 235 -5.99 -20.93 8.60
N ARG A 236 -6.78 -21.43 9.56
CA ARG A 236 -6.35 -22.54 10.43
C ARG A 236 -6.07 -23.82 9.63
N THR A 237 -6.89 -24.13 8.62
CA THR A 237 -6.64 -25.28 7.74
C THR A 237 -5.38 -25.12 6.88
N MET A 238 -5.07 -23.90 6.45
CA MET A 238 -3.87 -23.63 5.64
C MET A 238 -2.58 -23.66 6.45
N PHE A 239 -2.60 -23.13 7.67
CA PHE A 239 -1.38 -22.88 8.44
C PHE A 239 -1.12 -23.88 9.55
N GLY A 240 -2.04 -24.81 9.82
CA GLY A 240 -1.89 -25.85 10.82
C GLY A 240 -1.80 -25.27 12.24
N SER A 241 -2.85 -25.52 13.01
CA SER A 241 -2.72 -25.75 14.45
C SER A 241 -3.04 -27.21 14.68
#